data_AF-A0A921ER20-F1
#
_entry.id   AF-A0A921ER20-F1
#
_cell.length_a   1.000
_cell.length_b   1.000
_cell.length_c   1.000
_cell.angle_alpha   90.00
_cell.angle_beta   90.00
_cell.angle_gamma   90.00
#
_symmetry.space_group_name_H-M   'P 1'
#
loop_
_entity.id
_entity.type
_entity.pdbx_description
1 polymer ?
#
loop_
_entity_poly.entity_id
_entity_poly.type
_entity_poly.pdbx_seq_one_letter_code
_entity_poly.pdbx_strand_id
1 'polypeptide(L)'
;MIKRVGHWVFIVVGLAIAAWAIVGWLAPSTSCRGVEMGPGDTCSYSSTSEVGTDEIQTYEDRIKVAQEQAPFGVIAGLGMAAFGGVLAVRAKGAATSDRK
;
A
#
# COMPACT_ATOMS: atom_id res chain seq x y z
N MET A 1 -7.43 17.77 -23.28
CA MET A 1 -6.26 17.76 -22.34
C MET A 1 -6.55 17.01 -21.04
N ILE A 2 -7.73 17.17 -20.43
CA ILE A 2 -8.15 16.50 -19.17
C ILE A 2 -7.89 14.97 -19.14
N LYS A 3 -8.19 14.23 -20.20
CA LYS A 3 -7.96 12.77 -20.23
C LYS A 3 -6.47 12.37 -20.11
N ARG A 4 -5.55 13.17 -20.66
CA ARG A 4 -4.10 12.92 -20.52
C ARG A 4 -3.62 13.22 -19.10
N VAL A 5 -4.14 14.27 -18.48
CA VAL A 5 -3.84 14.61 -17.08
C VAL A 5 -4.34 13.51 -16.15
N GLY A 6 -5.55 12.99 -16.39
CA GLY A 6 -6.12 11.90 -15.59
C GLY A 6 -5.25 10.63 -15.56
N HIS A 7 -4.73 10.19 -16.70
CA HIS A 7 -3.84 9.01 -16.74
C HIS A 7 -2.53 9.25 -15.97
N TRP A 8 -1.93 10.43 -16.12
CA TRP A 8 -0.70 10.77 -15.41
C TRP A 8 -0.92 10.86 -13.89
N VAL A 9 -2.01 11.47 -13.46
CA VAL A 9 -2.40 11.50 -12.04
C VAL A 9 -2.57 10.08 -11.51
N PHE A 10 -3.26 9.21 -12.24
CA PHE A 10 -3.47 7.82 -11.82
C PHE A 10 -2.14 7.05 -11.68
N ILE A 11 -1.20 7.23 -12.61
CA ILE A 11 0.14 6.63 -12.53
C ILE A 11 0.88 7.12 -11.29
N VAL A 12 0.89 8.44 -11.05
CA VAL A 12 1.58 9.03 -9.89
C VAL A 12 0.97 8.52 -8.58
N VAL A 13 -0.36 8.43 -8.49
CA VAL A 13 -1.04 7.87 -7.32
C VAL A 13 -0.67 6.40 -7.10
N GLY A 14 -0.65 5.58 -8.15
CA GLY A 14 -0.22 4.18 -8.04
C GLY A 14 1.22 4.03 -7.54
N LEU A 15 2.13 4.85 -8.04
CA LEU A 15 3.52 4.90 -7.57
C LEU A 15 3.63 5.38 -6.12
N ALA A 16 2.83 6.36 -5.72
CA ALA A 16 2.80 6.84 -4.34
C ALA A 16 2.32 5.73 -3.37
N ILE A 17 1.31 4.95 -3.75
CA ILE A 17 0.83 3.79 -2.97
C ILE A 17 1.93 2.73 -2.85
N ALA A 18 2.60 2.40 -3.96
CA ALA A 18 3.70 1.44 -3.94
C ALA A 18 4.85 1.91 -3.04
N ALA A 19 5.24 3.19 -3.14
CA ALA A 19 6.27 3.78 -2.29
C ALA A 19 5.87 3.76 -0.81
N TRP A 20 4.62 4.10 -0.50
CA TRP A 20 4.11 4.04 0.88
C TRP A 20 4.15 2.63 1.46
N ALA A 21 3.75 1.61 0.68
CA ALA A 21 3.84 0.21 1.09
C ALA A 21 5.29 -0.25 1.32
N ILE A 22 6.24 0.19 0.48
CA ILE A 22 7.68 -0.09 0.66
C ILE A 22 8.19 0.55 1.95
N VAL A 23 7.83 1.80 2.22
CA VAL A 23 8.23 2.49 3.46
C VAL A 23 7.66 1.76 4.68
N GLY A 24 6.39 1.36 4.65
CA GLY A 24 5.77 0.56 5.71
C GLY A 24 6.44 -0.82 5.91
N TRP A 25 7.05 -1.38 4.86
CA TRP A 25 7.81 -2.63 4.96
C TRP A 25 9.16 -2.45 5.64
N LEU A 26 9.85 -1.35 5.34
CA LEU A 26 11.21 -1.05 5.83
C LEU A 26 11.21 -0.41 7.22
N ALA A 27 10.20 0.42 7.51
CA ALA A 27 10.00 1.11 8.79
C ALA A 27 8.58 0.86 9.32
N PRO A 28 8.25 -0.40 9.67
CA PRO A 28 6.96 -0.74 10.23
C PRO A 28 6.79 -0.10 11.62
N SER A 29 5.77 0.74 11.77
CA SER A 29 5.35 1.28 13.07
C SER A 29 4.16 0.49 13.60
N THR A 30 4.20 0.06 14.86
CA THR A 30 3.06 -0.62 15.51
C THR A 30 2.70 0.11 16.80
N SER A 31 1.41 0.14 17.12
CA SER A 31 0.93 0.75 18.36
C SER A 31 -0.02 -0.17 19.11
N CYS A 32 0.04 -0.09 20.43
CA CYS A 32 -0.87 -0.74 21.37
C CYS A 32 -1.65 0.36 22.10
N ARG A 33 -2.98 0.41 21.90
CA ARG A 33 -3.86 1.40 22.56
C ARG A 33 -3.38 2.86 22.44
N GLY A 34 -2.78 3.20 21.30
CA GLY A 34 -2.26 4.56 21.04
C GLY A 34 -0.86 4.83 21.57
N VAL A 35 -0.20 3.84 22.18
CA VAL A 35 1.22 3.91 22.56
C VAL A 35 2.04 3.16 21.52
N GLU A 36 3.10 3.80 21.02
CA GLU A 36 4.01 3.18 20.05
C GLU A 36 4.81 2.06 20.73
N MET A 37 4.83 0.88 20.10
CA MET A 37 5.56 -0.28 20.62
C MET A 37 6.97 -0.31 20.03
N GLY A 38 7.96 -0.54 20.88
CA GLY A 38 9.34 -0.82 20.51
C GLY A 38 9.69 -2.31 20.59
N PRO A 39 10.90 -2.70 20.14
CA PRO A 39 11.40 -4.07 20.25
C PRO A 39 11.39 -4.59 21.69
N GLY A 40 10.86 -5.81 21.89
CA GLY A 40 10.68 -6.40 23.22
C GLY A 40 9.44 -5.95 24.00
N ASP A 41 8.67 -4.99 23.50
CA ASP A 41 7.39 -4.63 24.11
C ASP A 41 6.34 -5.72 23.88
N THR A 42 5.44 -5.85 24.85
CA THR A 42 4.32 -6.78 24.77
C THR A 42 3.01 -6.04 24.97
N CYS A 43 1.96 -6.51 24.29
CA CYS A 43 0.63 -5.90 24.35
C CYS A 43 -0.41 -7.01 24.45
N SER A 44 -1.40 -6.84 25.33
CA SER A 44 -2.59 -7.70 25.32
C SER A 44 -3.24 -7.63 23.95
N TYR A 45 -3.50 -8.79 23.33
CA TYR A 45 -4.17 -8.87 22.05
C TYR A 45 -5.50 -8.10 22.11
N SER A 46 -5.72 -7.23 21.15
CA SER A 46 -6.94 -6.43 21.08
C SER A 46 -7.71 -6.88 19.85
N SER A 47 -8.79 -7.64 20.05
CA SER A 47 -9.72 -8.02 18.99
C SER A 47 -10.97 -7.16 19.05
N THR A 48 -11.50 -6.78 17.88
CA THR A 48 -12.78 -6.06 17.77
C THR A 48 -13.96 -6.88 18.29
N SER A 49 -13.82 -8.21 18.33
CA SER A 49 -14.84 -9.16 18.81
C SER A 49 -14.63 -9.60 20.27
N GLU A 50 -13.67 -9.01 21.00
CA GLU A 50 -13.29 -9.37 22.39
C GLU A 50 -12.84 -10.84 22.61
N VAL A 51 -12.73 -11.63 21.55
CA VAL A 51 -12.22 -13.02 21.60
C VAL A 51 -10.69 -13.02 21.63
N GLY A 52 -10.09 -13.77 22.55
CA GLY A 52 -8.63 -13.97 22.62
C GLY A 52 -7.84 -12.82 23.22
N THR A 53 -8.47 -11.92 23.97
CA THR A 53 -7.83 -10.72 24.55
C THR A 53 -6.82 -11.02 25.66
N ASP A 54 -6.84 -12.24 26.21
CA ASP A 54 -5.85 -12.74 27.17
C ASP A 54 -4.52 -13.14 26.50
N GLU A 55 -4.47 -13.22 25.17
CA GLU A 55 -3.26 -13.59 24.44
C GLU A 55 -2.27 -12.40 24.42
N ILE A 56 -1.03 -12.64 24.86
CA ILE A 56 0.01 -11.62 24.79
C ILE A 56 0.63 -11.65 23.40
N GLN A 57 0.53 -10.55 22.68
CA GLN A 57 1.17 -10.39 21.38
C GLN A 57 2.42 -9.51 21.52
N THR A 58 3.54 -10.02 21.04
CA THR A 58 4.82 -9.30 21.06
C THR A 58 4.89 -8.27 19.94
N TYR A 59 5.80 -7.29 20.07
CA TYR A 59 6.14 -6.37 19.00
C TYR A 59 6.52 -7.12 17.70
N GLU A 60 7.31 -8.18 17.84
CA GLU A 60 7.88 -8.97 16.75
C GLU A 60 6.79 -9.69 15.95
N ASP A 61 5.77 -10.22 16.64
CA ASP A 61 4.60 -10.83 16.00
C ASP A 61 3.82 -9.81 15.17
N ARG A 62 3.60 -8.60 15.72
CA ARG A 62 2.88 -7.52 15.03
C ARG A 62 3.64 -7.01 13.81
N ILE A 63 4.96 -6.84 13.94
CA ILE A 63 5.82 -6.41 12.84
C ILE A 63 5.81 -7.45 11.73
N LYS A 64 5.92 -8.74 12.07
CA LYS A 64 5.89 -9.80 11.07
C LYS A 64 4.58 -9.79 10.27
N VAL A 65 3.44 -9.68 10.94
CA VAL A 65 2.13 -9.59 10.27
C VAL A 65 2.04 -8.33 9.38
N ALA A 66 2.54 -7.19 9.85
CA ALA A 66 2.56 -5.96 9.05
C ALA A 66 3.44 -6.11 7.80
N GLN A 67 4.60 -6.76 7.93
CA GLN A 67 5.50 -7.03 6.82
C GLN A 67 4.91 -8.00 5.79
N GLU A 68 4.11 -8.99 6.23
CA GLU A 68 3.41 -9.91 5.34
C GLU A 68 2.32 -9.22 4.49
N GLN A 69 1.76 -8.10 4.97
CA GLN A 69 0.75 -7.33 4.24
C GLN A 69 1.35 -6.34 3.22
N ALA A 70 2.55 -5.84 3.47
CA ALA A 70 3.24 -4.89 2.61
C ALA A 70 3.33 -5.28 1.11
N PRO A 71 3.66 -6.53 0.72
CA PRO A 71 3.78 -6.90 -0.70
C PRO A 71 2.48 -6.69 -1.49
N PHE A 72 1.32 -6.85 -0.87
CA PHE A 72 0.03 -6.61 -1.54
C PHE A 72 -0.14 -5.14 -1.93
N GLY A 73 0.27 -4.21 -1.06
CA GLY A 73 0.24 -2.77 -1.34
C GLY A 73 1.19 -2.40 -2.49
N VAL A 74 2.38 -3.00 -2.53
CA VAL A 74 3.35 -2.79 -3.63
C VAL A 74 2.78 -3.27 -4.95
N ILE A 75 2.26 -4.50 -5.00
CA ILE A 75 1.67 -5.10 -6.21
C ILE A 75 0.49 -4.28 -6.70
N ALA A 76 -0.40 -3.85 -5.81
CA ALA A 76 -1.55 -3.02 -6.16
C ALA A 76 -1.12 -1.67 -6.77
N GLY A 77 -0.18 -0.98 -6.13
CA GLY A 77 0.33 0.32 -6.62
C GLY A 77 1.02 0.20 -7.99
N LEU A 78 1.85 -0.83 -8.18
CA LEU A 78 2.48 -1.11 -9.47
C LEU A 78 1.46 -1.50 -10.54
N GLY A 79 0.44 -2.28 -10.19
CA GLY A 79 -0.65 -2.64 -11.10
C GLY A 79 -1.44 -1.43 -11.58
N MET A 80 -1.75 -0.49 -10.68
CA MET A 80 -2.37 0.79 -11.03
C MET A 80 -1.49 1.61 -11.98
N ALA A 81 -0.20 1.74 -11.68
CA ALA A 81 0.73 2.48 -12.53
C ALA A 81 0.87 1.85 -13.93
N ALA A 82 0.99 0.52 -14.01
CA ALA A 82 1.06 -0.21 -15.26
C ALA A 82 -0.22 -0.03 -16.09
N PHE A 83 -1.40 -0.16 -15.46
CA PHE A 83 -2.68 0.04 -16.13
C PHE A 83 -2.83 1.47 -16.67
N GLY A 84 -2.52 2.48 -15.86
CA GLY A 84 -2.51 3.88 -16.30
C GLY A 84 -1.54 4.13 -17.47
N GLY A 85 -0.37 3.49 -17.43
CA GLY A 85 0.62 3.53 -18.50
C GLY A 85 0.10 2.94 -19.82
N VAL A 86 -0.54 1.76 -19.76
CA VAL A 86 -1.17 1.12 -20.93
C VAL A 86 -2.24 2.03 -21.54
N LEU A 87 -3.12 2.61 -20.72
CA LEU A 87 -4.15 3.55 -21.20
C LEU A 87 -3.53 4.80 -21.85
N ALA A 88 -2.46 5.34 -21.27
CA ALA A 88 -1.76 6.49 -21.83
C ALA A 88 -1.13 6.19 -23.19
N VAL A 89 -0.56 5.00 -23.38
CA VAL A 89 0.03 4.55 -24.67
C VAL A 89 -1.07 4.31 -25.70
N ARG A 90 -2.15 3.60 -25.34
CA ARG A 90 -3.27 3.33 -26.26
C ARG A 90 -3.97 4.62 -26.72
N ALA A 91 -4.14 5.58 -25.81
CA ALA A 91 -4.68 6.89 -26.14
C ALA A 91 -3.78 7.68 -27.10
N LYS A 92 -2.45 7.49 -27.07
CA LYS A 92 -1.53 8.07 -28.05
C LYS A 92 -1.66 7.41 -29.43
N GLY A 93 -1.79 6.08 -29.49
CA GLY A 93 -1.97 5.34 -30.74
C GLY A 93 -3.25 5.69 -31.49
N ALA A 94 -4.38 5.80 -30.77
CA ALA A 94 -5.68 6.18 -31.34
C ALA A 94 -5.65 7.61 -31.94
N ALA A 95 -5.01 8.56 -31.28
CA ALA A 95 -4.89 9.94 -31.76
C ALA A 95 -4.02 10.08 -33.02
N THR A 96 -3.12 9.13 -33.30
CA THR A 96 -2.28 9.10 -34.50
C THR A 96 -3.02 8.47 -35.69
N SER A 97 -3.92 7.52 -35.43
CA SER A 97 -4.74 6.88 -36.47
C SER A 97 -5.79 7.83 -37.08
N ASP A 98 -6.32 8.76 -36.28
CA ASP A 98 -7.36 9.72 -36.69
C ASP A 98 -6.82 10.89 -37.54
N ARG A 99 -5.49 10.97 -37.71
CA ARG A 99 -4.80 12.03 -38.48
C ARG A 99 -4.30 11.53 -39.85
N LYS A 100 -4.50 10.26 -40.18
CA LYS A 100 -4.23 9.70 -41.52
C LYS A 100 -5.53 9.59 -42.31
#